data_AF-A0A920W845-F1
#
_entry.id   AF-A0A920W845-F1
#
_cell.length_a   1.000
_cell.length_b   1.000
_cell.length_c   1.000
_cell.angle_alpha   90.00
_cell.angle_beta   90.00
_cell.angle_gamma   90.00
#
_symmetry.space_group_name_H-M   'P 1'
#
loop_
_entity.id
_entity.type
_entity.pdbx_description
1 polymer ?
#
loop_
_entity_poly.entity_id
_entity_poly.type
_entity_poly.pdbx_seq_one_letter_code
_entity_poly.pdbx_strand_id
1 'polypeptide(L)'
;MHYEVTEEQRNACAQDGALALKNVVSAEWLEVLKAGIERDISEPGPFFHGYVPDSGVGKFHGNIRIWETDSEMERFCTQGPLVSLAAHFFPVIEDKSLL
;
A
#
# COMPACT_ATOMS: atom_id res chain seq x y z
N MET A 1 -1.38 -0.86 -16.92
CA MET A 1 -0.03 -1.47 -16.99
C MET A 1 -0.14 -2.84 -16.35
N HIS A 2 0.29 -3.90 -17.03
CA HIS A 2 0.28 -5.26 -16.48
C HIS A 2 1.71 -5.60 -16.07
N TYR A 3 1.94 -5.85 -14.78
CA TYR A 3 3.24 -6.28 -14.28
C TYR A 3 3.21 -7.80 -14.16
N GLU A 4 4.20 -8.48 -14.75
CA GLU A 4 4.32 -9.93 -14.67
C GLU A 4 5.30 -10.30 -13.56
N VAL A 5 4.82 -11.08 -12.59
CA VAL A 5 5.65 -11.60 -11.49
C VAL A 5 6.37 -12.85 -11.95
N THR A 6 7.70 -12.85 -11.90
CA THR A 6 8.51 -14.02 -12.25
C THR A 6 8.58 -15.04 -11.11
N GLU A 7 9.01 -16.26 -11.42
CA GLU A 7 9.20 -17.30 -10.40
C GLU A 7 10.34 -16.94 -9.43
N GLU A 8 11.40 -16.33 -9.94
CA GLU A 8 12.51 -15.82 -9.12
C GLU A 8 12.03 -14.76 -8.13
N GLN A 9 11.09 -13.90 -8.56
CA GLN A 9 10.50 -12.88 -7.69
C GLN A 9 9.61 -13.50 -6.61
N ARG A 10 8.80 -14.51 -6.94
CA ARG A 10 8.03 -15.26 -5.93
C ARG A 10 8.95 -15.93 -4.92
N ASN A 11 10.00 -16.61 -5.39
CA ASN A 11 10.95 -17.29 -4.53
C ASN A 11 11.71 -16.33 -3.63
N ALA A 12 12.19 -15.19 -4.15
CA ALA A 12 12.83 -14.16 -3.34
C ALA A 12 11.88 -13.62 -2.26
N CYS A 13 10.62 -13.31 -2.61
CA CYS A 13 9.64 -12.86 -1.63
C CYS A 13 9.36 -13.91 -0.55
N ALA A 14 9.28 -15.19 -0.92
CA ALA A 14 9.05 -16.30 0.01
C ALA A 14 10.25 -16.55 0.94
N GLN A 15 11.47 -16.38 0.44
CA GLN A 15 12.71 -16.57 1.21
C GLN A 15 13.02 -15.38 2.12
N ASP A 16 12.90 -14.16 1.60
CA ASP A 16 13.31 -12.94 2.28
C ASP A 16 12.18 -12.29 3.08
N GLY A 17 10.93 -12.74 2.88
CA GLY A 17 9.72 -12.17 3.47
C GLY A 17 9.28 -10.84 2.82
N ALA A 18 10.09 -10.25 1.95
CA ALA A 18 9.77 -9.05 1.19
C ALA A 18 10.56 -8.97 -0.12
N LEU A 19 9.99 -8.31 -1.13
CA LEU A 19 10.64 -8.03 -2.41
C LEU A 19 10.32 -6.60 -2.89
N ALA A 20 11.34 -5.87 -3.36
CA ALA A 20 11.15 -4.56 -3.96
C ALA A 20 10.78 -4.67 -5.44
N LEU A 21 9.56 -4.22 -5.80
CA LEU A 21 9.10 -4.14 -7.18
C LEU A 21 9.15 -2.68 -7.66
N LYS A 22 9.81 -2.45 -8.79
CA LYS A 22 9.99 -1.10 -9.35
C LYS A 22 8.95 -0.83 -10.44
N ASN A 23 8.48 0.42 -10.52
CA ASN A 23 7.59 0.91 -11.57
C ASN A 23 6.26 0.14 -11.69
N VAL A 24 5.75 -0.40 -10.58
CA VAL A 24 4.45 -1.12 -10.56
C VAL A 24 3.25 -0.21 -10.35
N VAL A 25 3.48 1.03 -9.91
CA VAL A 25 2.47 2.08 -9.80
C VAL A 25 2.71 3.09 -10.90
N SER A 26 1.70 3.35 -11.73
CA SER A 26 1.81 4.33 -12.83
C SER A 26 1.89 5.76 -12.29
N ALA A 27 2.39 6.69 -13.10
CA ALA A 27 2.44 8.11 -12.76
C ALA A 27 1.05 8.67 -12.38
N GLU A 28 0.00 8.26 -13.09
CA GLU A 28 -1.39 8.63 -12.78
C GLU A 28 -1.79 8.21 -11.36
N TRP A 29 -1.52 6.96 -10.97
CA TRP A 29 -1.82 6.48 -9.63
C TRP A 29 -0.93 7.13 -8.56
N LEU A 30 0.32 7.47 -8.88
CA LEU A 30 1.18 8.22 -7.97
C LEU A 30 0.61 9.61 -7.66
N GLU A 31 0.02 10.30 -8.64
CA GLU A 31 -0.65 11.58 -8.41
C GLU A 31 -1.90 11.43 -7.53
N VAL A 32 -2.69 10.37 -7.72
CA VAL A 32 -3.83 10.05 -6.86
C VAL A 32 -3.39 9.82 -5.40
N LEU A 33 -2.36 9.00 -5.20
CA LEU A 33 -1.80 8.72 -3.88
C LEU A 33 -1.25 9.98 -3.22
N LYS A 34 -0.46 10.77 -3.97
CA LYS A 34 0.09 12.03 -3.49
C LYS A 34 -1.02 12.96 -3.02
N ALA A 35 -2.07 13.15 -3.83
CA ALA A 35 -3.18 14.03 -3.48
C ALA A 35 -3.92 13.56 -2.21
N GLY A 36 -4.14 12.26 -2.02
CA GLY A 36 -4.78 11.76 -0.80
C GLY A 36 -3.88 11.79 0.43
N ILE A 37 -2.57 11.61 0.28
CA ILE A 37 -1.60 11.80 1.38
C ILE A 37 -1.61 13.27 1.84
N GLU A 38 -1.60 14.23 0.92
CA GLU A 38 -1.68 15.66 1.27
C GLU A 38 -3.00 15.99 1.99
N ARG A 39 -4.13 15.41 1.54
CA ARG A 39 -5.41 15.55 2.25
C ARG A 39 -5.32 14.99 3.67
N ASP A 40 -4.82 13.77 3.84
CA ASP A 40 -4.66 13.14 5.16
C ASP A 40 -3.69 13.90 6.07
N ILE A 41 -2.66 14.55 5.52
CA ILE A 41 -1.77 15.42 6.30
C ILE A 41 -2.51 16.68 6.77
N SER A 42 -3.37 17.25 5.92
CA SER A 42 -4.10 18.49 6.21
C SER A 42 -5.31 18.29 7.13
N GLU A 43 -6.03 17.19 6.96
CA GLU A 43 -7.22 16.80 7.69
C GLU A 43 -7.15 15.31 8.00
N PRO A 44 -6.41 14.92 9.06
CA PRO A 44 -6.14 13.53 9.33
C PRO A 44 -7.41 12.74 9.67
N GLY A 45 -7.50 11.53 9.13
CA GLY A 45 -8.54 10.57 9.49
C GLY A 45 -8.51 10.19 10.99
N PRO A 46 -9.58 9.55 11.49
CA PRO A 46 -9.80 9.33 12.93
C PRO A 46 -8.78 8.41 13.61
N PHE A 47 -7.99 7.66 12.84
CA PHE A 47 -6.96 6.74 13.35
C PHE A 47 -5.53 7.26 13.17
N PHE A 48 -5.39 8.58 13.04
CA PHE A 48 -4.10 9.24 12.97
C PHE A 48 -3.29 9.10 14.27
N HIS A 49 -2.00 8.84 14.12
CA HIS A 49 -0.99 8.91 15.15
C HIS A 49 0.27 9.59 14.60
N GLY A 50 0.64 10.72 15.19
CA GLY A 50 1.84 11.45 14.80
C GLY A 50 2.50 12.13 15.99
N TYR A 51 3.79 12.39 15.84
CA TYR A 51 4.57 13.12 16.84
C TYR A 51 5.62 13.98 16.17
N VAL A 52 5.99 15.06 16.85
CA VAL A 52 7.18 15.87 16.55
C VAL A 52 8.19 15.54 17.65
N PRO A 53 9.40 15.06 17.31
CA PRO A 53 10.43 14.80 18.31
C PRO A 53 10.79 16.08 19.08
N ASP A 54 11.23 15.94 20.33
CA ASP A 54 11.65 17.08 21.17
C ASP A 54 12.79 17.91 20.55
N SER A 55 13.60 17.29 19.68
CA SER A 55 14.63 17.98 18.90
C SER A 55 14.06 19.03 17.93
N GLY A 56 12.75 19.01 17.68
CA GLY A 56 12.06 19.84 16.70
C GLY A 56 12.38 19.47 15.24
N VAL A 57 13.15 18.40 15.02
CA VAL A 57 13.61 17.98 13.69
C VAL A 57 12.78 16.80 13.21
N GLY A 58 12.09 17.00 12.10
CA GLY A 58 11.23 16.00 11.48
C GLY A 58 9.85 15.88 12.15
N LYS A 59 8.92 15.25 11.44
CA LYS A 59 7.60 14.91 11.95
C LYS A 59 7.27 13.50 11.49
N PHE A 60 6.73 12.69 12.40
CA PHE A 60 6.10 11.44 12.05
C PHE A 60 4.60 11.67 11.81
N HIS A 61 4.10 11.21 10.68
CA HIS A 61 2.69 11.20 10.34
C HIS A 61 2.29 9.78 9.96
N GLY A 62 1.56 9.10 10.84
CA GLY A 62 1.02 7.77 10.58
C GLY A 62 -0.50 7.82 10.62
N ASN A 63 -1.16 7.26 9.62
CA ASN A 63 -2.60 7.03 9.67
C ASN A 63 -2.91 5.67 9.06
N ILE A 64 -3.93 5.02 9.61
CA ILE A 64 -4.41 3.72 9.15
C ILE A 64 -5.86 3.86 8.71
N ARG A 65 -6.31 2.97 7.83
CA ARG A 65 -7.70 2.92 7.35
C ARG A 65 -8.17 4.18 6.61
N ILE A 66 -7.25 4.93 5.99
CA ILE A 66 -7.57 6.11 5.16
C ILE A 66 -8.55 5.73 4.03
N TRP A 67 -8.45 4.50 3.50
CA TRP A 67 -9.36 3.98 2.48
C TRP A 67 -10.84 3.94 2.88
N GLU A 68 -11.17 4.02 4.17
CA GLU A 68 -12.58 4.06 4.62
C GLU A 68 -13.18 5.46 4.61
N THR A 69 -12.34 6.50 4.51
CA THR A 69 -12.73 7.90 4.63
C THR A 69 -12.34 8.75 3.42
N ASP A 70 -11.44 8.25 2.56
CA ASP A 70 -11.07 8.87 1.30
C ASP A 70 -11.37 7.92 0.12
N SER A 71 -12.29 8.33 -0.75
CA SER A 71 -12.77 7.52 -1.88
C SER A 71 -11.70 7.21 -2.92
N GLU A 72 -10.68 8.06 -3.06
CA GLU A 72 -9.57 7.82 -4.00
C GLU A 72 -8.61 6.78 -3.43
N MET A 73 -8.39 6.79 -2.11
CA MET A 73 -7.64 5.76 -1.40
C MET A 73 -8.37 4.42 -1.42
N GLU A 74 -9.69 4.43 -1.22
CA GLU A 74 -10.54 3.26 -1.45
C GLU A 74 -10.37 2.70 -2.86
N ARG A 75 -10.44 3.57 -3.88
CA ARG A 75 -10.30 3.17 -5.28
C ARG A 75 -8.92 2.59 -5.55
N PHE A 76 -7.86 3.15 -4.99
CA PHE A 76 -6.53 2.57 -5.11
C PHE A 76 -6.44 1.18 -4.48
N CYS A 77 -7.01 0.99 -3.28
CA CYS A 77 -7.00 -0.30 -2.59
C CYS A 77 -7.86 -1.38 -3.26
N THR A 78 -8.88 -1.01 -4.04
CA THR A 78 -9.85 -1.95 -4.64
C THR A 78 -9.70 -2.12 -6.15
N GLN A 79 -9.17 -1.12 -6.85
CA GLN A 79 -9.06 -1.09 -8.32
C GLN A 79 -7.65 -0.69 -8.79
N GLY A 80 -6.73 -0.39 -7.88
CA GLY A 80 -5.37 -0.01 -8.20
C GLY A 80 -4.51 -1.20 -8.67
N PRO A 81 -3.30 -0.91 -9.19
CA PRO A 81 -2.44 -1.90 -9.83
C PRO A 81 -1.90 -2.95 -8.85
N LEU A 82 -1.92 -2.68 -7.54
CA LEU A 82 -1.40 -3.58 -6.52
C LEU A 82 -2.35 -4.72 -6.17
N VAL A 83 -3.66 -4.57 -6.43
CA VAL A 83 -4.67 -5.60 -6.14
C VAL A 83 -4.40 -6.87 -6.94
N SER A 84 -4.28 -6.74 -8.26
CA SER A 84 -3.93 -7.86 -9.13
C SER A 84 -2.54 -8.38 -8.82
N LEU A 85 -1.57 -7.47 -8.60
CA LEU A 85 -0.18 -7.83 -8.34
C LEU A 85 -0.01 -8.73 -7.10
N ALA A 86 -0.68 -8.39 -5.99
CA ALA A 86 -0.60 -9.16 -4.75
C ALA A 86 -1.09 -10.61 -4.92
N ALA A 87 -2.13 -10.84 -5.73
CA ALA A 87 -2.68 -12.17 -5.98
C ALA A 87 -1.68 -13.13 -6.65
N HIS A 88 -0.65 -12.60 -7.33
CA HIS A 88 0.41 -13.43 -7.93
C HIS A 88 1.43 -13.97 -6.91
N PHE A 89 1.50 -13.40 -5.71
CA PHE A 89 2.40 -13.85 -4.64
C PHE A 89 1.69 -14.74 -3.62
N PHE A 90 0.39 -14.52 -3.42
CA PHE A 90 -0.41 -15.21 -2.40
C PHE A 90 -1.61 -15.87 -3.06
N PRO A 91 -1.43 -17.01 -3.76
CA PRO A 91 -2.55 -17.75 -4.31
C PRO A 91 -3.53 -18.10 -3.18
N VAL A 92 -4.82 -18.03 -3.50
CA VAL A 92 -5.89 -18.34 -2.54
C VAL A 92 -5.66 -19.75 -1.98
N ILE A 93 -5.47 -19.84 -0.66
CA ILE A 93 -5.48 -21.12 0.04
C ILE A 93 -6.94 -21.58 0.05
N GLU A 94 -7.30 -22.50 -0.84
CA GLU A 94 -8.65 -23.09 -0.89
C GLU A 94 -8.92 -24.03 0.30
N ASP A 95 -7.88 -24.40 1.04
CA ASP A 95 -8.00 -25.28 2.20
C ASP A 95 -8.43 -24.50 3.45
N LYS A 96 -9.74 -24.49 3.69
CA LYS A 96 -10.39 -23.93 4.88
C LYS A 96 -10.17 -24.75 6.17
N SER A 97 -9.39 -25.84 6.14
CA SER A 97 -9.16 -26.67 7.33
C SER A 97 -8.10 -26.13 8.30
N LEU A 98 -7.45 -25.01 7.95
CA LEU A 98 -6.36 -24.39 8.73
C LEU A 98 -6.75 -23.04 9.39
N LEU A 99 -8.04 -22.72 9.44
CA LEU A 99 -8.63 -21.65 10.26
C LEU A 99 -9.62 -22.24 11.26
#